data_AF-A0A399E623-F1
#
_entry.id   AF-A0A399E623-F1
#
_cell.length_a   1.000
_cell.length_b   1.000
_cell.length_c   1.000
_cell.angle_alpha   90.00
_cell.angle_beta   90.00
_cell.angle_gamma   90.00
#
_symmetry.space_group_name_H-M   'P 1'
#
loop_
_entity.id
_entity.type
_entity.pdbx_description
1 polymer ?
#
loop_
_entity_poly.entity_id
_entity_poly.type
_entity_poly.pdbx_seq_one_letter_code
_entity_poly.pdbx_strand_id
1 'polypeptide(L)'
;MNRLLVGMGIFLSALVLAQSAQRTYRLFINGQAQATPAIVVNGKTYVPLEALQKAGAQASLQGGELRIQLIPVGGQEQAMLLEGKKGEWLSNGTWRLRVLEVTPGTNPFFGSGPGYVVRVEVRNLTRNKTSLHKTGFDGFQLLDNQGNKLVAADFGEKYTDIAQADGLVITLRFGPNPRLEAIGAADKLLVNFRPSGGRPALKGFRVFLAE
;
A
#
# COMPACT_ATOMS: atom_id res chain seq x y z
N MET A 1 -17.58 -82.96 -35.91
CA MET A 1 -16.25 -82.46 -36.33
C MET A 1 -16.25 -80.95 -36.16
N ASN A 2 -15.41 -80.45 -35.24
CA ASN A 2 -14.86 -79.09 -35.09
C ASN A 2 -15.82 -77.87 -34.98
N ARG A 3 -15.66 -76.88 -34.12
CA ARG A 3 -14.73 -76.53 -33.03
C ARG A 3 -15.33 -75.28 -32.35
N LEU A 4 -15.45 -75.33 -31.03
CA LEU A 4 -15.06 -74.31 -30.04
C LEU A 4 -15.34 -72.79 -30.26
N LEU A 5 -16.02 -72.23 -29.24
CA LEU A 5 -15.62 -71.08 -28.38
C LEU A 5 -15.94 -69.62 -28.77
N VAL A 6 -16.64 -68.97 -27.82
CA VAL A 6 -16.31 -67.67 -27.17
C VAL A 6 -16.63 -66.41 -27.99
N GLY A 7 -17.27 -65.37 -27.47
CA GLY A 7 -17.55 -65.05 -26.08
C GLY A 7 -18.32 -63.74 -25.92
N MET A 8 -18.67 -63.52 -24.68
CA MET A 8 -19.60 -62.58 -24.10
C MET A 8 -18.99 -61.19 -23.90
N GLY A 9 -19.75 -60.14 -24.25
CA GLY A 9 -19.73 -58.81 -23.63
C GLY A 9 -18.59 -57.85 -24.02
N ILE A 10 -18.94 -56.56 -24.16
CA ILE A 10 -18.35 -55.43 -23.38
C ILE A 10 -18.73 -54.06 -24.00
N PHE A 11 -19.43 -53.26 -23.19
CA PHE A 11 -19.37 -51.80 -23.02
C PHE A 11 -19.83 -50.86 -24.16
N LEU A 12 -20.96 -50.15 -24.03
CA LEU A 12 -21.24 -49.01 -23.13
C LEU A 12 -20.25 -47.82 -23.30
N SER A 13 -20.78 -46.76 -23.91
CA SER A 13 -20.52 -45.32 -23.63
C SER A 13 -19.09 -44.76 -23.73
N ALA A 14 -18.90 -43.85 -24.70
CA ALA A 14 -17.90 -42.79 -24.61
C ALA A 14 -18.53 -41.44 -25.04
N LEU A 15 -19.41 -40.88 -24.20
CA LEU A 15 -19.57 -39.43 -24.18
C LEU A 15 -18.27 -38.86 -23.61
N VAL A 16 -17.40 -38.36 -24.48
CA VAL A 16 -16.25 -37.56 -24.08
C VAL A 16 -16.80 -36.23 -23.58
N LEU A 17 -17.15 -36.19 -22.28
CA LEU A 17 -17.30 -34.92 -21.58
C LEU A 17 -15.91 -34.29 -21.56
N ALA A 18 -15.71 -33.28 -22.39
CA ALA A 18 -14.58 -32.37 -22.30
C ALA A 18 -14.69 -31.65 -20.95
N GLN A 19 -14.20 -32.29 -19.88
CA GLN A 19 -13.98 -31.63 -18.61
C GLN A 19 -12.81 -30.68 -18.84
N SER A 20 -13.13 -29.42 -19.16
CA SER A 20 -12.14 -28.35 -19.04
C SER A 20 -11.62 -28.41 -17.61
N ALA A 21 -10.36 -28.83 -17.43
CA ALA A 21 -9.74 -28.92 -16.12
C ALA A 21 -9.74 -27.52 -15.49
N GLN A 22 -10.70 -27.28 -14.59
CA GLN A 22 -10.83 -26.03 -13.87
C GLN A 22 -9.65 -25.92 -12.92
N ARG A 23 -8.63 -25.16 -13.32
CA ARG A 23 -7.44 -24.93 -12.49
C ARG A 23 -7.84 -24.09 -11.29
N THR A 24 -7.35 -24.45 -10.10
CA THR A 24 -7.56 -23.69 -8.87
C THR A 24 -6.23 -23.17 -8.35
N TYR A 25 -6.26 -21.99 -7.72
CA TYR A 25 -5.10 -21.35 -7.11
C TYR A 25 -5.37 -21.06 -5.63
N ARG A 26 -4.37 -21.31 -4.80
CA ARG A 26 -4.39 -20.81 -3.41
C ARG A 26 -4.49 -19.30 -3.46
N LEU A 27 -5.46 -18.76 -2.73
CA LEU A 27 -5.74 -17.34 -2.70
C LEU A 27 -5.19 -16.73 -1.42
N PHE A 28 -4.43 -15.65 -1.57
CA PHE A 28 -3.96 -14.82 -0.46
C PHE A 28 -4.47 -13.40 -0.67
N ILE A 29 -5.02 -12.80 0.38
CA ILE A 29 -5.50 -11.43 0.38
C ILE A 29 -4.92 -10.74 1.62
N ASN A 30 -4.23 -9.62 1.42
CA ASN A 30 -3.51 -8.91 2.50
C ASN A 30 -2.59 -9.84 3.32
N GLY A 31 -1.90 -10.77 2.65
CA GLY A 31 -1.00 -11.74 3.28
C GLY A 31 -1.70 -12.91 4.00
N GLN A 32 -3.03 -12.91 4.10
CA GLN A 32 -3.80 -13.96 4.75
C GLN A 32 -4.33 -14.97 3.74
N ALA A 33 -4.07 -16.26 3.99
CA ALA A 33 -4.60 -17.35 3.19
C ALA A 33 -6.13 -17.40 3.29
N GLN A 34 -6.80 -17.54 2.16
CA GLN A 34 -8.25 -17.67 2.08
C GLN A 34 -8.64 -19.14 1.99
N ALA A 35 -9.74 -19.49 2.66
CA ALA A 35 -10.29 -20.86 2.63
C ALA A 35 -10.80 -21.24 1.23
N THR A 36 -11.43 -20.29 0.53
CA THR A 36 -11.92 -20.49 -0.83
C THR A 36 -10.81 -20.12 -1.84
N PRO A 37 -10.37 -21.05 -2.72
CA PRO A 37 -9.36 -20.77 -3.73
C PRO A 37 -9.92 -19.88 -4.85
N ALA A 38 -9.02 -19.25 -5.61
CA ALA A 38 -9.37 -18.68 -6.91
C ALA A 38 -9.49 -19.81 -7.95
N ILE A 39 -10.33 -19.62 -8.96
CA ILE A 39 -10.58 -20.62 -10.02
C ILE A 39 -10.27 -20.03 -11.39
N VAL A 40 -9.90 -20.87 -12.36
CA VAL A 40 -9.74 -20.47 -13.76
C VAL A 40 -10.83 -21.12 -14.61
N VAL A 41 -11.62 -20.30 -15.29
CA VAL A 41 -12.64 -20.75 -16.24
C VAL A 41 -12.39 -20.04 -17.56
N ASN A 42 -12.22 -20.81 -18.65
CA ASN A 42 -11.93 -20.28 -19.99
C ASN A 42 -10.74 -19.28 -20.03
N GLY A 43 -9.67 -19.59 -19.30
CA GLY A 43 -8.47 -18.76 -19.22
C GLY A 43 -8.61 -17.49 -18.36
N LYS A 44 -9.77 -17.25 -17.75
CA LYS A 44 -10.00 -16.12 -16.84
C LYS A 44 -9.96 -16.60 -15.40
N THR A 45 -9.27 -15.85 -14.54
CA THR A 45 -9.21 -16.11 -13.10
C THR A 45 -10.38 -15.43 -12.40
N TYR A 46 -11.10 -16.18 -11.59
CA TYR A 46 -12.21 -15.71 -10.76
C TYR A 46 -11.81 -15.82 -9.29
N VAL A 47 -12.07 -14.74 -8.55
CA VAL A 47 -11.82 -14.65 -7.12
C VAL A 47 -13.17 -14.68 -6.40
N PRO A 48 -13.31 -15.44 -5.30
CA PRO A 48 -14.54 -15.47 -4.51
C PRO A 48 -14.90 -14.08 -4.00
N LEU A 49 -16.17 -13.72 -4.08
CA LEU A 49 -16.65 -12.38 -3.70
C LEU A 49 -16.46 -12.14 -2.19
N GLU A 50 -16.68 -13.17 -1.37
CA GLU A 50 -16.47 -13.10 0.08
C GLU A 50 -15.02 -12.80 0.43
N ALA A 51 -14.08 -13.24 -0.40
CA ALA A 51 -12.66 -12.97 -0.22
C ALA A 51 -12.36 -11.48 -0.51
N LEU A 52 -12.97 -10.93 -1.57
CA LEU A 52 -12.88 -9.49 -1.87
C LEU A 52 -13.55 -8.63 -0.78
N GLN A 53 -14.69 -9.05 -0.24
CA GLN A 53 -15.36 -8.34 0.85
C GLN A 53 -14.50 -8.30 2.13
N LYS A 54 -13.86 -9.43 2.47
CA LYS A 54 -12.86 -9.47 3.56
C LYS A 54 -11.65 -8.57 3.29
N ALA A 55 -11.35 -8.30 2.02
CA ALA A 55 -10.32 -7.36 1.61
C ALA A 55 -10.73 -5.88 1.73
N GLY A 56 -11.97 -5.58 2.12
CA GLY A 56 -12.51 -4.22 2.21
C GLY A 56 -13.29 -3.76 0.97
N ALA A 57 -13.56 -4.65 0.01
CA ALA A 57 -14.48 -4.33 -1.09
C ALA A 57 -15.93 -4.28 -0.57
N GLN A 58 -16.68 -3.26 -0.98
CA GLN A 58 -18.14 -3.31 -0.89
C GLN A 58 -18.68 -3.94 -2.15
N ALA A 59 -19.56 -4.92 -2.01
CA ALA A 59 -20.21 -5.55 -3.15
C ALA A 59 -21.72 -5.61 -2.92
N SER A 60 -22.48 -5.27 -3.96
CA SER A 60 -23.94 -5.41 -3.98
C SER A 60 -24.38 -6.10 -5.27
N LEU A 61 -25.39 -6.96 -5.14
CA LEU A 61 -26.04 -7.63 -6.26
C LEU A 61 -27.46 -7.07 -6.38
N GLN A 62 -27.78 -6.40 -7.48
CA GLN A 62 -29.11 -5.84 -7.70
C GLN A 62 -29.51 -5.98 -9.17
N GLY A 63 -30.68 -6.57 -9.43
CA GLY A 63 -31.23 -6.65 -10.79
C GLY A 63 -30.37 -7.43 -11.81
N GLY A 64 -29.53 -8.37 -11.36
CA GLY A 64 -28.59 -9.09 -12.24
C GLY A 64 -27.25 -8.36 -12.46
N GLU A 65 -27.07 -7.16 -11.89
CA GLU A 65 -25.79 -6.46 -11.87
C GLU A 65 -25.03 -6.75 -10.58
N LEU A 66 -23.77 -7.16 -10.71
CA LEU A 66 -22.81 -7.19 -9.61
C LEU A 66 -22.06 -5.86 -9.59
N ARG A 67 -22.30 -5.05 -8.57
CA ARG A 67 -21.58 -3.80 -8.32
C ARG A 67 -20.50 -4.06 -7.28
N ILE A 68 -19.25 -3.80 -7.62
CA ILE A 68 -18.12 -3.90 -6.71
C ILE A 68 -17.50 -2.52 -6.60
N GLN A 69 -17.56 -1.95 -5.40
CA GLN A 69 -16.82 -0.76 -5.02
C GLN A 69 -15.62 -1.19 -4.18
N LEU A 70 -14.42 -1.06 -4.75
CA LEU A 70 -13.20 -1.16 -3.96
C LEU A 70 -13.10 0.13 -3.14
N ILE A 71 -13.36 0.04 -1.84
CA ILE A 71 -12.94 1.09 -0.93
C ILE A 71 -11.47 0.81 -0.66
N PRO A 72 -10.56 1.75 -0.96
CA PRO A 72 -9.18 1.55 -0.60
C PRO A 72 -9.11 1.31 0.91
N VAL A 73 -8.56 0.16 1.31
CA VAL A 73 -8.26 -0.17 2.71
C VAL A 73 -7.59 1.07 3.31
N GLY A 74 -8.22 1.65 4.33
CA GLY A 74 -8.12 3.07 4.66
C GLY A 74 -6.70 3.66 4.57
N GLY A 75 -6.51 4.67 3.72
CA GLY A 75 -5.20 5.34 3.59
C GLY A 75 -4.72 5.62 2.17
N GLN A 76 -5.47 5.30 1.11
CA GLN A 76 -5.19 5.86 -0.20
C GLN A 76 -5.76 7.29 -0.25
N GLU A 77 -5.04 8.25 0.32
CA GLU A 77 -4.97 9.52 -0.39
C GLU A 77 -4.43 9.19 -1.78
N GLN A 78 -5.31 9.22 -2.79
CA GLN A 78 -4.93 9.20 -4.21
C GLN A 78 -4.22 10.51 -4.58
N ALA A 79 -3.32 11.00 -3.73
CA ALA A 79 -2.30 11.92 -4.18
C ALA A 79 -1.44 11.17 -5.20
N MET A 80 -1.06 11.82 -6.29
CA MET A 80 -0.03 11.30 -7.18
C MET A 80 1.28 11.25 -6.39
N LEU A 81 1.55 10.12 -5.74
CA LEU A 81 2.77 9.91 -4.97
C LEU A 81 3.84 9.31 -5.87
N LEU A 82 5.05 9.82 -5.73
CA LEU A 82 6.25 9.20 -6.29
C LEU A 82 6.71 8.12 -5.31
N GLU A 83 6.96 6.93 -5.84
CA GLU A 83 7.29 5.76 -5.03
C GLU A 83 8.78 5.41 -5.10
N GLY A 84 9.32 4.92 -3.98
CA GLY A 84 10.67 4.36 -3.90
C GLY A 84 10.94 3.72 -2.56
N LYS A 85 12.18 3.29 -2.33
CA LYS A 85 12.59 2.58 -1.12
C LYS A 85 13.42 3.46 -0.18
N LYS A 86 13.49 3.06 1.10
CA LYS A 86 14.42 3.64 2.08
C LYS A 86 15.83 3.68 1.48
N GLY A 87 16.50 4.82 1.60
CA GLY A 87 17.81 5.02 1.00
C GLY A 87 17.80 5.38 -0.49
N GLU A 88 16.66 5.52 -1.16
CA GLU A 88 16.60 6.08 -2.52
C GLU A 88 16.27 7.57 -2.52
N TRP A 89 16.75 8.28 -3.54
CA TRP A 89 16.38 9.67 -3.77
C TRP A 89 15.12 9.77 -4.63
N LEU A 90 14.07 10.35 -4.09
CA LEU A 90 12.85 10.70 -4.83
C LEU A 90 12.80 12.19 -5.12
N SER A 91 12.27 12.59 -6.28
CA SER A 91 12.16 14.00 -6.67
C SER A 91 10.85 14.34 -7.33
N ASN A 92 10.17 15.39 -6.85
CA ASN A 92 8.97 15.94 -7.47
C ASN A 92 9.24 17.21 -8.30
N GLY A 93 10.50 17.48 -8.64
CA GLY A 93 10.95 18.67 -9.37
C GLY A 93 11.13 19.93 -8.50
N THR A 94 10.55 19.98 -7.30
CA THR A 94 10.77 21.06 -6.31
C THR A 94 11.66 20.59 -5.17
N TRP A 95 11.38 19.39 -4.66
CA TRP A 95 12.10 18.76 -3.56
C TRP A 95 12.73 17.47 -4.00
N ARG A 96 13.90 17.18 -3.44
CA ARG A 96 14.47 15.83 -3.38
C ARG A 96 14.40 15.31 -1.96
N LEU A 97 13.97 14.07 -1.76
CA LEU A 97 13.84 13.46 -0.44
C LEU A 97 14.46 12.07 -0.42
N ARG A 98 15.12 11.74 0.70
CA ARG A 98 15.63 10.41 1.00
C ARG A 98 15.40 10.08 2.46
N VAL A 99 14.87 8.90 2.75
CA VAL A 99 14.83 8.36 4.12
C VAL A 99 16.20 7.78 4.44
N LEU A 100 16.84 8.28 5.49
CA LEU A 100 18.15 7.83 5.94
C LEU A 100 18.04 6.68 6.92
N GLU A 101 17.12 6.79 7.87
CA GLU A 101 17.06 5.91 9.03
C GLU A 101 15.64 5.87 9.60
N VAL A 102 15.25 4.71 10.13
CA VAL A 102 13.99 4.47 10.84
C VAL A 102 14.32 3.61 12.05
N THR A 103 14.00 4.11 13.25
CA THR A 103 14.25 3.40 14.51
C THR A 103 13.02 3.46 15.42
N PRO A 104 12.78 2.43 16.27
CA PRO A 104 11.77 2.53 17.31
C PRO A 104 12.03 3.73 18.23
N GLY A 105 10.96 4.34 18.71
CA GLY A 105 11.03 5.48 19.64
C GLY A 105 9.83 5.53 20.57
N THR A 106 9.75 6.59 21.36
CA THR A 106 8.60 6.87 22.25
C THR A 106 7.58 7.74 21.52
N ASN A 107 6.29 7.46 21.72
CA ASN A 107 5.21 8.30 21.20
C ASN A 107 5.37 9.76 21.70
N PRO A 108 5.54 10.74 20.80
CA PRO A 108 5.82 12.13 21.18
C PRO A 108 4.60 12.88 21.76
N PHE A 109 3.39 12.35 21.63
CA PHE A 109 2.15 13.05 22.04
C PHE A 109 1.72 12.77 23.48
N PHE A 110 2.10 11.61 24.04
CA PHE A 110 1.65 11.16 25.37
C PHE A 110 2.81 10.87 26.34
N GLY A 111 4.04 11.18 25.95
CA GLY A 111 5.26 10.96 26.75
C GLY A 111 5.56 9.48 27.08
N SER A 112 4.78 8.54 26.54
CA SER A 112 4.88 7.10 26.80
C SER A 112 4.18 6.31 25.70
N GLY A 113 4.50 5.03 25.58
CA GLY A 113 3.98 4.15 24.54
C GLY A 113 4.81 4.15 23.26
N PRO A 114 4.50 3.24 22.32
CA PRO A 114 5.36 2.99 21.18
C PRO A 114 5.25 4.08 20.11
N GLY A 115 6.37 4.36 19.45
CA GLY A 115 6.48 5.30 18.33
C GLY A 115 7.70 4.99 17.47
N TYR A 116 8.01 5.91 16.55
CA TYR A 116 9.18 5.81 15.68
C TYR A 116 9.94 7.13 15.61
N VAL A 117 11.25 7.05 15.40
CA VAL A 117 12.08 8.18 14.97
C VAL A 117 12.52 7.91 13.54
N VAL A 118 12.30 8.88 12.66
CA VAL A 118 12.68 8.79 11.24
C VAL A 118 13.55 9.97 10.88
N ARG A 119 14.71 9.70 10.30
CA ARG A 119 15.59 10.74 9.75
C ARG A 119 15.42 10.82 8.24
N VAL A 120 15.09 12.00 7.75
CA VAL A 120 14.95 12.28 6.33
C VAL A 120 15.90 13.39 5.92
N GLU A 121 16.48 13.26 4.73
CA GLU A 121 17.19 14.36 4.07
C GLU A 121 16.29 14.96 3.01
N VAL A 122 16.18 16.30 3.01
CA VAL A 122 15.38 17.06 2.05
C VAL A 122 16.25 18.10 1.38
N ARG A 123 16.18 18.22 0.04
CA ARG A 123 16.95 19.19 -0.76
C ARG A 123 16.06 20.04 -1.65
N ASN A 124 16.36 21.34 -1.72
CA ASN A 124 15.65 22.28 -2.59
C ASN A 124 16.21 22.22 -4.02
N LEU A 125 15.36 21.91 -4.99
CA LEU A 125 15.70 21.84 -6.42
C LEU A 125 15.27 23.08 -7.21
N THR A 126 14.59 24.03 -6.56
CA THR A 126 14.17 25.27 -7.21
C THR A 126 15.34 26.25 -7.37
N ARG A 127 15.14 27.29 -8.18
CA ARG A 127 16.16 28.34 -8.41
C ARG A 127 16.27 29.35 -7.27
N ASN A 128 15.29 29.38 -6.36
CA ASN A 128 15.21 30.37 -5.30
C ASN A 128 15.28 29.67 -3.94
N LYS A 129 15.67 30.38 -2.88
CA LYS A 129 15.47 29.86 -1.53
C LYS A 129 13.98 29.68 -1.25
N THR A 130 13.61 28.57 -0.64
CA THR A 130 12.23 28.30 -0.23
C THR A 130 12.20 27.30 0.91
N SER A 131 11.08 27.20 1.62
CA SER A 131 10.82 26.21 2.65
C SER A 131 9.75 25.22 2.22
N LEU A 132 9.70 24.06 2.88
CA LEU A 132 8.67 23.05 2.66
C LEU A 132 7.27 23.68 2.79
N HIS A 133 7.05 24.46 3.85
CA HIS A 133 5.78 25.13 4.11
C HIS A 133 5.33 26.05 2.97
N LYS A 134 6.24 26.90 2.44
CA LYS A 134 5.94 27.82 1.32
C LYS A 134 5.55 27.09 0.03
N THR A 135 5.95 25.83 -0.10
CA THR A 135 5.63 24.98 -1.27
C THR A 135 4.42 24.07 -1.06
N GLY A 136 3.64 24.30 0.00
CA GLY A 136 2.43 23.53 0.26
C GLY A 136 2.69 22.18 0.91
N PHE A 137 3.82 21.98 1.57
CA PHE A 137 4.02 20.81 2.43
C PHE A 137 2.90 20.73 3.47
N ASP A 138 2.24 19.58 3.54
CA ASP A 138 1.10 19.35 4.44
C ASP A 138 1.54 18.56 5.67
N GLY A 139 2.25 17.45 5.48
CA GLY A 139 2.72 16.65 6.60
C GLY A 139 3.50 15.40 6.20
N PHE A 140 4.13 14.82 7.22
CA PHE A 140 4.65 13.46 7.17
C PHE A 140 3.68 12.51 7.89
N GLN A 141 3.46 11.35 7.31
CA GLN A 141 2.68 10.27 7.92
C GLN A 141 3.44 8.95 7.79
N LEU A 142 3.48 8.17 8.86
CA LEU A 142 4.06 6.84 8.85
C LEU A 142 2.94 5.81 8.93
N LEU A 143 2.99 4.80 8.06
CA LEU A 143 2.14 3.62 8.13
C LEU A 143 2.97 2.46 8.64
N ASP A 144 2.42 1.71 9.59
CA ASP A 144 2.99 0.41 9.96
C ASP A 144 2.38 -0.73 9.13
N ASN A 145 2.95 -1.93 9.25
CA ASN A 145 2.50 -3.12 8.54
C ASN A 145 1.16 -3.69 9.03
N GLN A 146 0.56 -3.10 10.07
CA GLN A 146 -0.79 -3.41 10.55
C GLN A 146 -1.82 -2.41 10.03
N GLY A 147 -1.38 -1.39 9.28
CA GLY A 147 -2.24 -0.34 8.74
C GLY A 147 -2.50 0.81 9.71
N ASN A 148 -1.84 0.86 10.86
CA ASN A 148 -1.96 2.00 11.77
C ASN A 148 -1.29 3.23 11.16
N LYS A 149 -1.94 4.38 11.36
CA LYS A 149 -1.44 5.69 10.94
C LYS A 149 -0.78 6.36 12.12
N LEU A 150 0.51 6.64 12.00
CA LEU A 150 1.27 7.41 12.96
C LEU A 150 1.54 8.79 12.39
N VAL A 151 1.32 9.80 13.21
CA VAL A 151 1.46 11.21 12.82
C VAL A 151 2.79 11.72 13.33
N ALA A 152 3.47 12.55 12.53
CA ALA A 152 4.67 13.25 12.99
C ALA A 152 4.28 14.31 14.03
N ALA A 153 5.05 14.40 15.12
CA ALA A 153 5.02 15.58 15.99
C ALA A 153 5.39 16.84 15.20
N ASP A 154 4.96 17.99 15.69
CA ASP A 154 5.31 19.24 15.05
C ASP A 154 6.83 19.46 15.04
N PHE A 155 7.35 20.04 13.96
CA PHE A 155 8.77 20.27 13.74
C PHE A 155 8.97 21.61 13.02
N GLY A 156 9.98 22.38 13.43
CA GLY A 156 10.19 23.76 12.98
C GLY A 156 10.83 23.84 11.59
N GLU A 157 11.58 22.81 11.20
CA GLU A 157 12.39 22.76 9.98
C GLU A 157 11.54 22.87 8.71
N LYS A 158 10.22 22.61 8.78
CA LYS A 158 9.30 22.85 7.66
C LYS A 158 9.23 24.32 7.24
N TYR A 159 9.59 25.25 8.13
CA TYR A 159 9.62 26.69 7.86
C TYR A 159 11.00 27.21 7.45
N THR A 160 12.06 26.39 7.55
CA THR A 160 13.42 26.79 7.19
C THR A 160 13.55 27.00 5.69
N ASP A 161 13.99 28.19 5.28
CA ASP A 161 14.34 28.46 3.89
C ASP A 161 15.66 27.77 3.55
N ILE A 162 15.63 26.88 2.56
CA ILE A 162 16.79 26.13 2.06
C ILE A 162 17.25 26.79 0.75
N ALA A 163 18.54 27.07 0.62
CA ALA A 163 19.12 27.63 -0.60
C ALA A 163 19.00 26.65 -1.79
N GLN A 164 19.17 27.13 -3.02
CA GLN A 164 19.16 26.27 -4.19
C GLN A 164 20.23 25.17 -4.06
N ALA A 165 19.86 23.93 -4.40
CA ALA A 165 20.71 22.73 -4.36
C ALA A 165 21.22 22.33 -2.97
N ASP A 166 20.88 23.09 -1.93
CA ASP A 166 21.20 22.77 -0.55
C ASP A 166 20.14 21.84 0.08
N GLY A 167 20.42 21.33 1.27
CA GLY A 167 19.52 20.45 1.99
C GLY A 167 19.64 20.52 3.50
N LEU A 168 18.68 19.88 4.17
CA LEU A 168 18.71 19.69 5.61
C LEU A 168 18.26 18.28 5.97
N VAL A 169 18.72 17.81 7.13
CA VAL A 169 18.30 16.55 7.73
C VAL A 169 17.27 16.86 8.82
N ILE A 170 16.09 16.27 8.71
CA ILE A 170 15.00 16.41 9.68
C ILE A 170 14.92 15.13 10.50
N THR A 171 14.82 15.27 11.82
CA THR A 171 14.53 14.15 12.73
C THR A 171 13.07 14.23 13.15
N LEU A 172 12.26 13.36 12.57
CA LEU A 172 10.82 13.29 12.80
C LEU A 172 10.54 12.26 13.89
N ARG A 173 9.63 12.60 14.81
CA ARG A 173 9.12 11.65 15.82
C ARG A 173 7.67 11.35 15.50
N PHE A 174 7.33 10.08 15.43
CA PHE A 174 6.01 9.59 15.08
C PHE A 174 5.39 8.84 16.25
N GLY A 175 4.08 9.00 16.42
CA GLY A 175 3.30 8.18 17.32
C GLY A 175 1.85 8.08 16.88
N PRO A 176 1.12 7.06 17.33
CA PRO A 176 -0.32 7.00 17.15
C PRO A 176 -1.01 8.11 17.95
N ASN A 177 -2.00 8.75 17.33
CA ASN A 177 -2.86 9.74 17.96
C ASN A 177 -4.29 9.55 17.38
N PRO A 178 -5.21 8.88 18.09
CA PRO A 178 -5.17 8.52 19.52
C PRO A 178 -4.14 7.43 19.88
N ARG A 179 -3.78 7.34 21.17
CA ARG A 179 -2.80 6.38 21.68
C ARG A 179 -3.21 4.94 21.37
N LEU A 180 -2.23 4.12 20.95
CA LEU A 180 -2.35 2.67 20.83
C LEU A 180 -1.39 1.99 21.82
N GLU A 181 -1.76 0.79 22.29
CA GLU A 181 -0.89 -0.02 23.17
C GLU A 181 0.26 -0.68 22.41
N ALA A 182 0.02 -1.06 21.16
CA ALA A 182 0.98 -1.66 20.26
C ALA A 182 0.90 -1.01 18.87
N ILE A 183 2.03 -1.02 18.17
CA ILE A 183 2.14 -0.66 16.75
C ILE A 183 2.92 -1.76 16.02
N GLY A 184 2.64 -1.93 14.74
CA GLY A 184 3.37 -2.83 13.87
C GLY A 184 4.75 -2.30 13.49
N ALA A 185 5.48 -3.06 12.67
CA ALA A 185 6.74 -2.62 12.08
C ALA A 185 6.50 -1.47 11.09
N ALA A 186 7.36 -0.45 11.09
CA ALA A 186 7.29 0.65 10.13
C ALA A 186 7.34 0.11 8.68
N ASP A 187 6.34 0.46 7.87
CA ASP A 187 6.16 -0.08 6.51
C ASP A 187 6.33 1.01 5.45
N LYS A 188 5.66 2.16 5.61
CA LYS A 188 5.72 3.26 4.63
C LYS A 188 5.84 4.62 5.29
N LEU A 189 6.62 5.51 4.69
CA LEU A 189 6.58 6.95 4.97
C LEU A 189 5.88 7.66 3.82
N LEU A 190 4.85 8.44 4.13
CA LEU A 190 4.14 9.33 3.23
C LEU A 190 4.55 10.78 3.49
N VAL A 191 4.71 11.53 2.40
CA VAL A 191 5.05 12.95 2.41
C VAL A 191 4.05 13.66 1.54
N ASN A 192 3.17 14.43 2.15
CA ASN A 192 2.02 15.00 1.49
C ASN A 192 2.21 16.48 1.20
N PHE A 193 1.67 16.91 0.06
CA PHE A 193 1.60 18.31 -0.33
C PHE A 193 0.16 18.64 -0.70
N ARG A 194 -0.26 19.86 -0.37
CA ARG A 194 -1.57 20.42 -0.68
C ARG A 194 -1.42 21.63 -1.61
N PRO A 195 -2.51 22.06 -2.29
CA PRO A 195 -2.50 23.32 -3.02
C PRO A 195 -2.11 24.48 -2.10
N SER A 196 -1.30 25.41 -2.59
CA SER A 196 -0.81 26.54 -1.82
C SER A 196 -0.48 27.73 -2.71
N GLY A 197 -0.81 28.94 -2.28
CA GLY A 197 -0.50 30.18 -3.02
C GLY A 197 -1.03 30.20 -4.45
N GLY A 198 -2.22 29.64 -4.68
CA GLY A 198 -2.84 29.54 -6.02
C GLY A 198 -2.21 28.51 -6.96
N ARG A 199 -1.27 27.68 -6.48
CA ARG A 199 -0.62 26.62 -7.26
C ARG A 199 -1.23 25.25 -6.93
N PRO A 200 -1.25 24.30 -7.90
CA PRO A 200 -1.65 22.93 -7.63
C PRO A 200 -0.69 22.27 -6.63
N ALA A 201 -1.18 21.22 -5.96
CA ALA A 201 -0.36 20.41 -5.07
C ALA A 201 0.82 19.80 -5.83
N LEU A 202 2.00 19.78 -5.20
CA LEU A 202 3.12 18.99 -5.68
C LEU A 202 2.81 17.50 -5.56
N LYS A 203 3.44 16.67 -6.39
CA LYS A 203 3.44 15.22 -6.17
C LYS A 203 4.10 14.91 -4.82
N GLY A 204 3.43 14.11 -4.00
CA GLY A 204 3.98 13.64 -2.73
C GLY A 204 4.96 12.49 -2.91
N PHE A 205 5.44 11.95 -1.80
CA PHE A 205 6.34 10.79 -1.79
C PHE A 205 5.74 9.65 -0.98
N ARG A 206 5.94 8.42 -1.44
CA ARG A 206 5.70 7.19 -0.69
C ARG A 206 6.99 6.39 -0.68
N VAL A 207 7.57 6.25 0.50
CA VAL A 207 8.82 5.51 0.70
C VAL A 207 8.54 4.21 1.43
N PHE A 208 8.82 3.08 0.81
CA PHE A 208 8.76 1.76 1.44
C PHE A 208 9.97 1.59 2.38
N LEU A 209 9.71 1.21 3.63
CA LEU A 209 10.70 1.19 4.71
C LEU A 209 11.21 -0.22 5.03
N ALA A 210 10.40 -1.24 4.75
CA ALA A 210 10.83 -2.64 4.78
C ALA A 210 11.81 -2.93 3.64
N GLU A 211 12.77 -3.82 3.90
CA GLU A 211 13.76 -4.29 2.93
C GLU A 211 13.17 -5.34 1.96
#